data_AF-A0A960B248-F1
#
_entry.id   AF-A0A960B248-F1
#
_cell.length_a   1.000
_cell.length_b   1.000
_cell.length_c   1.000
_cell.angle_alpha   90.00
_cell.angle_beta   90.00
_cell.angle_gamma   90.00
#
_symmetry.space_group_name_H-M   'P 1'
#
loop_
_entity.id
_entity.type
_entity.pdbx_description
1 polymer ?
#
loop_
_entity_poly.entity_id
_entity_poly.type
_entity_poly.pdbx_seq_one_letter_code
_entity_poly.pdbx_strand_id
1 'polypeptide(L)'
;MGKAAQAQAGRDRARDARLKAARERRLRLDPDQVAREQRIDEASVDVEVAWEERAQAEEAITAAEVATAAAIERLVAEKLTVKDIVHLTGLDQATVRRLRQLGTDDDTGGDAGEDSGAPEAAGAQVA
;
A
#
# COMPACT_ATOMS: atom_id res chain seq x y z
N MET A 1 19.90 -48.45 -54.96
CA MET A 1 20.10 -47.52 -53.83
C MET A 1 20.45 -48.32 -52.58
N GLY A 2 21.50 -47.92 -51.84
CA GLY A 2 22.04 -48.71 -50.72
C GLY A 2 21.33 -48.43 -49.38
N LYS A 3 21.23 -49.46 -48.52
CA LYS A 3 20.61 -49.40 -47.18
C LYS A 3 21.09 -48.22 -46.32
N ALA A 4 22.35 -47.82 -46.47
CA ALA A 4 22.94 -46.68 -45.76
C ALA A 4 22.26 -45.33 -46.11
N ALA A 5 21.92 -45.12 -47.39
CA ALA A 5 21.23 -43.90 -47.83
C ALA A 5 19.79 -43.85 -47.29
N GLN A 6 19.12 -45.00 -47.20
CA GLN A 6 17.78 -45.11 -46.64
C GLN A 6 17.76 -44.86 -45.12
N ALA A 7 18.77 -45.37 -44.40
CA ALA A 7 18.94 -45.10 -42.97
C ALA A 7 19.26 -43.63 -42.69
N GLN A 8 20.09 -43.00 -43.52
CA GLN A 8 20.40 -41.57 -43.40
C GLN A 8 19.15 -40.72 -43.65
N ALA A 9 18.39 -40.99 -44.72
CA ALA A 9 17.13 -40.28 -44.99
C ALA A 9 16.09 -40.44 -43.87
N GLY A 10 16.07 -41.58 -43.18
CA GLY A 10 15.24 -41.77 -41.98
C GLY A 10 15.67 -40.91 -40.79
N ARG A 11 16.98 -40.79 -40.55
CA ARG A 11 17.54 -39.92 -39.51
C ARG A 11 17.26 -38.45 -39.78
N ASP A 12 17.39 -38.02 -41.03
CA ASP A 12 17.15 -36.62 -41.41
C ASP A 12 15.67 -36.25 -41.22
N ARG A 13 14.74 -37.12 -41.64
CA ARG A 13 13.30 -36.94 -41.37
C ARG A 13 12.98 -36.90 -39.87
N ALA A 14 13.62 -37.74 -39.07
CA ALA A 14 13.43 -37.74 -37.62
C ALA A 14 13.96 -36.45 -36.97
N ARG A 15 15.08 -35.90 -37.47
CA ARG A 15 15.62 -34.62 -37.04
C ARG A 15 14.69 -33.46 -37.38
N ASP A 16 14.17 -33.44 -38.61
CA ASP A 16 13.26 -32.38 -39.05
C ASP A 16 11.93 -32.39 -38.29
N ALA A 17 11.39 -33.58 -38.00
CA ALA A 17 10.20 -33.72 -37.16
C ALA A 17 10.42 -33.18 -35.75
N ARG A 18 11.59 -33.46 -35.15
CA ARG A 18 11.97 -32.93 -33.82
C ARG A 18 12.15 -31.42 -33.84
N LEU A 19 12.76 -30.86 -34.89
CA LEU A 19 12.92 -29.42 -35.06
C LEU A 19 11.57 -28.72 -35.23
N LYS A 20 10.65 -29.30 -36.01
CA LYS A 20 9.28 -28.80 -36.15
C LYS A 20 8.55 -28.77 -34.80
N ALA A 21 8.56 -29.88 -34.06
CA ALA A 21 7.93 -29.96 -32.75
C ALA A 21 8.53 -28.98 -31.72
N ALA A 22 9.84 -28.75 -31.76
CA ALA A 22 10.50 -27.76 -30.90
C ALA A 22 10.04 -26.33 -31.23
N ARG A 23 9.89 -25.99 -32.52
CA ARG A 23 9.38 -24.69 -32.96
C ARG A 23 7.91 -24.48 -32.55
N GLU A 24 7.07 -25.50 -32.73
CA GLU A 24 5.66 -25.46 -32.31
C GLU A 24 5.51 -25.27 -30.80
N ARG A 25 6.31 -25.96 -29.98
CA ARG A 25 6.33 -25.74 -28.53
C ARG A 25 6.72 -24.30 -28.18
N ARG A 26 7.75 -23.75 -28.83
CA ARG A 26 8.17 -22.36 -28.59
C ARG A 26 7.09 -21.35 -29.01
N LEU A 27 6.46 -21.56 -30.17
CA LEU A 27 5.38 -20.70 -30.65
C LEU A 27 4.15 -20.75 -29.76
N ARG A 28 3.89 -21.85 -29.05
CA ARG A 28 2.79 -21.94 -28.08
C ARG A 28 3.12 -21.27 -26.75
N LEU A 29 4.37 -21.45 -26.28
CA LEU A 29 4.83 -20.84 -25.04
C LEU A 29 4.82 -19.31 -25.11
N ASP A 30 5.11 -18.72 -26.27
CA ASP A 30 5.19 -17.26 -26.43
C ASP A 30 3.83 -16.54 -26.18
N PRO A 31 2.71 -16.92 -26.83
CA PRO A 31 1.39 -16.40 -26.49
C PRO A 31 0.92 -16.75 -25.07
N ASP A 32 1.18 -17.98 -24.60
CA ASP A 32 0.78 -18.40 -23.26
C ASP A 32 1.53 -17.58 -22.19
N GLN A 33 2.80 -17.25 -22.45
CA GLN A 33 3.63 -16.39 -21.61
C GLN A 33 3.14 -14.95 -21.64
N VAL A 34 2.91 -14.37 -22.82
CA VAL A 34 2.37 -13.01 -22.95
C VAL A 34 1.03 -12.88 -22.23
N ALA A 35 0.12 -13.84 -22.42
CA ALA A 35 -1.18 -13.83 -21.72
C ALA A 35 -1.02 -13.98 -20.20
N ARG A 36 0.01 -14.68 -19.73
CA ARG A 36 0.31 -14.78 -18.30
C ARG A 36 0.88 -13.46 -17.76
N GLU A 37 1.79 -12.83 -18.49
CA GLU A 37 2.38 -11.54 -18.12
C GLU A 37 1.30 -10.45 -18.06
N GLN A 38 0.40 -10.38 -19.05
CA GLN A 38 -0.75 -9.47 -19.03
C GLN A 38 -1.62 -9.64 -17.78
N ARG A 39 -1.99 -10.88 -17.43
CA ARG A 39 -2.76 -11.14 -16.20
C ARG A 39 -2.01 -10.76 -14.92
N ILE A 40 -0.68 -10.85 -14.93
CA ILE A 40 0.15 -10.43 -13.80
C ILE A 40 0.18 -8.91 -13.70
N ASP A 41 0.35 -8.22 -14.83
CA ASP A 41 0.40 -6.76 -14.87
C ASP A 41 -0.96 -6.18 -14.44
N GLU A 42 -2.07 -6.72 -14.96
CA GLU A 42 -3.43 -6.36 -14.56
C GLU A 42 -3.63 -6.56 -13.05
N ALA A 43 -3.29 -7.75 -12.51
CA ALA A 43 -3.44 -8.02 -11.09
C ALA A 43 -2.52 -7.14 -10.22
N SER A 44 -1.34 -6.76 -10.71
CA SER A 44 -0.42 -5.86 -10.00
C SER A 44 -1.05 -4.47 -9.88
N VAL A 45 -1.61 -3.94 -10.97
CA VAL A 45 -2.31 -2.65 -10.98
C VAL A 45 -3.54 -2.69 -10.08
N ASP A 46 -4.34 -3.77 -10.12
CA ASP A 46 -5.52 -3.91 -9.26
C ASP A 46 -5.15 -3.87 -7.76
N VAL A 47 -4.01 -4.49 -7.38
CA VAL A 47 -3.50 -4.43 -6.00
C VAL A 47 -3.10 -3.00 -5.63
N GLU A 48 -2.39 -2.30 -6.51
CA GLU A 48 -1.96 -0.91 -6.27
C GLU A 48 -3.17 0.00 -6.05
N VAL A 49 -4.17 -0.07 -6.94
CA VAL A 49 -5.41 0.73 -6.84
C VAL A 49 -6.16 0.41 -5.56
N ALA A 50 -6.36 -0.88 -5.24
CA ALA A 50 -7.05 -1.27 -4.01
C ALA A 50 -6.31 -0.78 -2.75
N TRP A 51 -4.98 -0.69 -2.80
CA TRP A 51 -4.19 -0.18 -1.68
C TRP A 51 -4.29 1.34 -1.52
N GLU A 52 -4.34 2.07 -2.64
CA GLU A 52 -4.61 3.51 -2.63
C GLU A 52 -6.01 3.82 -2.10
N GLU A 53 -7.04 3.08 -2.54
CA GLU A 53 -8.41 3.20 -2.03
C GLU A 53 -8.48 2.91 -0.53
N ARG A 54 -7.75 1.89 -0.06
CA ARG A 54 -7.62 1.60 1.37
C ARG A 54 -7.00 2.77 2.13
N ALA A 55 -5.92 3.36 1.62
CA ALA A 55 -5.27 4.50 2.26
C ALA A 55 -6.20 5.74 2.32
N GLN A 56 -6.94 6.02 1.25
CA GLN A 56 -7.94 7.10 1.24
C GLN A 56 -9.08 6.83 2.23
N ALA A 57 -9.53 5.59 2.35
CA ALA A 57 -10.53 5.22 3.35
C ALA A 57 -10.00 5.39 4.78
N GLU A 58 -8.75 5.07 5.05
CA GLU A 58 -8.11 5.31 6.36
C GLU A 58 -8.00 6.80 6.70
N GLU A 59 -7.66 7.63 5.72
CA GLU A 59 -7.65 9.10 5.89
C GLU A 59 -9.06 9.63 6.20
N ALA A 60 -10.08 9.15 5.46
CA ALA A 60 -11.47 9.52 5.69
C ALA A 60 -11.97 9.08 7.08
N ILE A 61 -11.57 7.90 7.55
CA ILE A 61 -11.86 7.44 8.93
C ILE A 61 -11.21 8.38 9.94
N THR A 62 -9.94 8.72 9.75
CA THR A 62 -9.20 9.62 10.64
C THR A 62 -9.88 11.00 10.72
N ALA A 63 -10.25 11.57 9.58
CA ALA A 63 -10.97 12.84 9.52
C ALA A 63 -12.34 12.78 10.22
N ALA A 64 -13.08 11.68 10.05
CA ALA A 64 -14.34 11.45 10.73
C ALA A 64 -14.16 11.32 12.26
N GLU A 65 -13.08 10.67 12.73
CA GLU A 65 -12.76 10.57 14.14
C GLU A 65 -12.42 11.93 14.76
N VAL A 66 -11.62 12.75 14.07
CA VAL A 66 -11.32 14.13 14.51
C VAL A 66 -12.59 14.99 14.58
N ALA A 67 -13.44 14.93 13.56
CA ALA A 67 -14.72 15.65 13.58
C ALA A 67 -15.64 15.18 14.72
N THR A 68 -15.63 13.88 15.02
CA THR A 68 -16.38 13.30 16.14
C THR A 68 -15.81 13.76 17.48
N ALA A 69 -14.48 13.77 17.65
CA ALA A 69 -13.82 14.27 18.85
C ALA A 69 -14.18 15.74 19.10
N ALA A 70 -14.13 16.59 18.07
CA ALA A 70 -14.53 17.99 18.17
C ALA A 70 -16.02 18.16 18.54
N ALA A 71 -16.90 17.29 18.05
CA ALA A 71 -18.31 17.28 18.47
C ALA A 71 -18.48 16.84 19.93
N ILE A 72 -17.72 15.83 20.39
CA ILE A 72 -17.73 15.40 21.79
C ILE A 72 -17.25 16.51 22.71
N GLU A 73 -16.19 17.24 22.38
CA GLU A 73 -15.71 18.36 23.22
C GLU A 73 -16.74 19.49 23.30
N ARG A 74 -17.49 19.77 22.23
CA ARG A 74 -18.65 20.69 22.32
C ARG A 74 -19.73 20.20 23.28
N LEU A 75 -20.03 18.89 23.31
CA LEU A 75 -20.99 18.33 24.28
C LEU A 75 -20.46 18.43 25.73
N VAL A 76 -19.16 18.24 25.92
CA VAL A 76 -18.51 18.39 27.23
C VAL A 76 -18.57 19.85 27.70
N ALA A 77 -18.40 20.82 26.80
CA ALA A 77 -18.55 22.24 27.12
C ALA A 77 -19.96 22.61 27.63
N GLU A 78 -20.98 21.88 27.18
CA GLU A 78 -22.37 21.96 27.69
C GLU A 78 -22.58 21.22 29.03
N LYS A 79 -21.50 20.78 29.68
CA LYS A 79 -21.48 20.08 30.98
C LYS A 79 -22.14 18.69 30.98
N LEU A 80 -22.25 18.04 29.81
CA LEU A 80 -22.72 16.65 29.75
C LEU A 80 -21.68 15.68 30.33
N THR A 81 -22.15 14.67 31.05
CA THR A 81 -21.27 13.60 31.51
C THR A 81 -20.96 12.61 30.37
N VAL A 82 -19.86 11.86 30.48
CA VAL A 82 -19.53 10.79 29.52
C VAL A 82 -20.68 9.78 29.39
N LYS A 83 -21.42 9.52 30.47
CA LYS A 83 -22.58 8.62 30.45
C LYS A 83 -23.71 9.18 29.57
N ASP A 84 -23.98 10.48 29.67
CA ASP A 84 -25.02 11.13 28.88
C ASP A 84 -24.64 11.17 27.40
N ILE A 85 -23.37 11.43 27.10
CA ILE A 85 -22.84 11.43 25.73
C ILE A 85 -22.96 10.04 25.10
N VAL A 86 -22.58 8.98 25.84
CA VAL A 86 -22.77 7.58 25.42
C VAL A 86 -24.25 7.30 25.11
N HIS A 87 -25.16 7.75 25.98
CA HIS A 87 -26.59 7.54 25.80
C HIS A 87 -27.16 8.27 24.57
N LEU A 88 -26.72 9.51 24.31
CA LEU A 88 -27.21 10.32 23.19
C LEU A 88 -26.64 9.91 21.83
N THR A 89 -25.39 9.47 21.80
CA THR A 89 -24.66 9.17 20.54
C THR A 89 -24.71 7.69 20.16
N GLY A 90 -24.98 6.81 21.13
CA GLY A 90 -24.89 5.35 20.94
C GLY A 90 -23.46 4.82 20.86
N LEU A 91 -22.45 5.68 21.00
CA LEU A 91 -21.05 5.27 21.08
C LEU A 91 -20.76 4.59 22.41
N ASP A 92 -19.88 3.60 22.42
CA ASP A 92 -19.47 2.97 23.67
C ASP A 92 -18.57 3.90 24.50
N GLN A 93 -18.50 3.61 25.81
CA GLN A 93 -17.78 4.45 26.75
C GLN A 93 -16.27 4.50 26.47
N ALA A 94 -15.66 3.42 25.97
CA ALA A 94 -14.23 3.40 25.67
C ALA A 94 -13.92 4.28 24.45
N THR A 95 -14.74 4.20 23.40
CA THR A 95 -14.63 5.06 22.21
C THR A 95 -14.78 6.54 22.57
N VAL A 96 -15.79 6.91 23.37
CA VAL A 96 -15.95 8.31 23.80
C VAL A 96 -14.73 8.80 24.58
N ARG A 97 -14.17 7.98 25.48
CA ARG A 97 -12.96 8.37 26.24
C ARG A 97 -11.72 8.52 25.35
N ARG A 98 -11.52 7.61 24.38
CA ARG A 98 -10.42 7.67 23.42
C ARG A 98 -10.49 8.94 22.58
N LEU A 99 -11.67 9.24 22.03
CA LEU A 99 -11.87 10.41 21.18
C LEU A 99 -11.69 11.73 21.94
N ARG A 100 -12.03 11.78 23.23
CA ARG A 100 -11.71 12.96 24.07
C ARG A 100 -10.21 13.20 24.23
N GLN A 101 -9.42 12.14 24.35
CA GLN A 101 -7.96 12.26 24.46
C GLN A 101 -7.34 12.73 23.15
N LEU A 102 -7.87 12.27 22.02
CA LEU A 102 -7.42 12.70 20.70
C LEU A 102 -7.55 14.22 20.50
N GLY A 103 -8.66 14.82 20.96
CA GLY A 103 -8.88 16.27 20.85
C GLY A 103 -8.01 17.13 21.79
N THR A 104 -7.47 16.56 22.87
CA THR A 104 -6.57 17.29 23.78
C THR A 104 -5.11 17.31 23.31
N ASP A 105 -4.70 16.32 22.52
CA ASP A 105 -3.31 16.22 22.05
C ASP A 105 -2.98 17.28 20.98
N ASP A 106 -3.95 17.65 20.14
CA ASP A 106 -3.78 18.70 19.10
C ASP A 106 -3.70 20.14 19.67
N ASP A 107 -4.25 20.39 20.85
CA ASP A 107 -4.23 21.73 21.49
C ASP A 107 -2.92 22.04 22.24
N THR A 108 -1.98 21.08 22.31
CA THR A 108 -0.69 21.23 23.04
C THR A 108 0.49 21.65 22.15
N GLY A 109 0.23 22.13 20.93
CA GLY A 109 1.24 22.59 19.95
C GLY A 109 1.67 24.06 20.06
N GLY A 110 1.46 24.70 21.22
CA GLY A 110 1.65 26.14 21.42
C GLY A 110 2.64 26.50 22.53
N ASP A 111 3.84 25.93 22.55
CA ASP A 111 4.98 26.50 23.29
C ASP A 111 6.31 26.06 22.66
N ALA A 112 6.61 26.60 21.48
CA ALA A 112 7.98 26.68 20.99
C ALA A 112 8.58 28.00 21.49
N GLY A 113 8.92 28.02 22.79
CA GLY A 113 9.89 28.97 23.32
C GLY A 113 11.29 28.64 22.77
N GLU A 114 11.55 29.02 21.53
CA GLU A 114 12.90 29.06 20.97
C GLU A 114 13.67 30.23 21.61
N ASP A 115 14.27 29.94 22.77
CA ASP A 115 15.43 30.67 23.28
C ASP A 115 16.61 30.40 22.34
N SER A 116 16.73 31.21 21.29
CA SER A 116 17.85 31.19 20.37
C SER A 116 19.09 31.77 21.06
N GLY A 117 19.72 30.96 21.91
CA GLY A 117 21.06 31.20 22.43
C GLY A 117 22.13 30.86 21.39
N ALA A 118 22.54 31.85 20.59
CA ALA A 118 23.86 31.84 19.95
C ALA A 118 24.89 32.28 21.00
N PRO A 119 26.07 31.63 21.09
CA PRO A 119 27.24 32.28 20.49
C PRO A 119 28.32 31.35 19.91
N GLU A 120 28.94 31.88 18.83
CA GLU A 120 30.39 31.98 18.61
C GLU A 120 31.22 30.70 18.40
N ALA A 121 31.45 30.38 17.11
CA ALA A 121 32.50 29.48 16.66
C ALA A 121 33.86 30.19 16.70
N ALA A 122 34.64 29.93 17.76
CA ALA A 122 36.07 30.23 17.82
C ALA A 122 36.87 29.20 17.02
N GLY A 123 37.77 29.69 16.18
CA GLY A 123 38.52 28.90 15.20
C GLY A 123 39.52 27.90 15.76
N ALA A 124 39.81 26.88 14.94
CA ALA A 124 41.01 26.07 15.03
C ALA A 124 41.62 25.96 13.63
N GLN A 125 42.71 26.72 13.43
CA GLN A 125 43.64 26.60 12.31
C GLN A 125 44.33 25.24 12.34
N VAL A 126 44.45 24.60 11.17
CA VAL A 126 45.45 23.57 10.89
C VAL A 126 46.16 23.96 9.60
N ALA A 127 47.42 24.39 9.73
CA ALA A 127 48.43 24.41 8.69
C ALA A 127 49.80 24.20 9.37
#